data_AF-A0A2Z5YSR3-F1
#
_entry.id   AF-A0A2Z5YSR3-F1
#
_cell.length_a   1.000
_cell.length_b   1.000
_cell.length_c   1.000
_cell.angle_alpha   90.00
_cell.angle_beta   90.00
_cell.angle_gamma   90.00
#
_symmetry.space_group_name_H-M   'P 1'
#
loop_
_entity.id
_entity.type
_entity.pdbx_description
1 polymer ?
#
loop_
_entity_poly.entity_id
_entity_poly.type
_entity_poly.pdbx_seq_one_letter_code
_entity_poly.pdbx_strand_id
1 'polypeptide(L)'
;MTSRNVTGLLALPDEDADERSDSTWSDRAYRIAFGAIGWPWLLYSLWGGTKASKRELLARVGLGEDALPHLGSWKADTGFLHRIVDAVEEIRPRNVVELGAGATTLVCARALQHNGGGRLFSYDQHRGFVAATAEWVEKEGGTAALRHAPLTAQVRGWPGRWYALRDLPDTIDLLIIDGPPWAIHPFVRGGAECLFDRLSPGGIVLLDDAARPGERIVARRWRKAWPEIRFERLAGSTKGTLIGRKLRSGQVIPMPHRARAERRPSHWRRAAAMAALLVSGWLAHDVVGDVAPPAHAASFFDEAAASYDASQARQRMVSQLESTSLDRAEIARATGLRLPDLPRDWELKDVQVFPSDLGISVALMIVTESGDEVSLFATRAETPAEKLPLLERRERRSMAYWEEGSMAYALTGELASERVLALASELAGQPARS
;
A
#
# COMPACT_ATOMS: atom_id res chain seq x y z
N MET A 1 -26.84 -14.63 6.69
CA MET A 1 -26.51 -14.89 5.26
C MET A 1 -25.09 -15.43 5.21
N THR A 2 -24.89 -16.50 4.45
CA THR A 2 -23.70 -17.37 4.49
C THR A 2 -22.42 -16.67 4.02
N SER A 3 -21.32 -16.80 4.78
CA SER A 3 -19.99 -16.22 4.52
C SER A 3 -19.25 -16.79 3.29
N ARG A 4 -19.91 -17.65 2.50
CA ARG A 4 -19.39 -18.22 1.24
C ARG A 4 -19.80 -17.46 -0.02
N ASN A 5 -20.82 -16.59 0.06
CA ASN A 5 -21.26 -15.81 -1.10
C ASN A 5 -20.63 -14.42 -1.11
N VAL A 6 -20.39 -13.93 -2.33
CA VAL A 6 -19.89 -12.60 -2.67
C VAL A 6 -20.55 -11.58 -1.76
N THR A 7 -19.77 -11.00 -0.85
CA THR A 7 -20.20 -9.86 -0.05
C THR A 7 -20.59 -8.76 -1.03
N GLY A 8 -21.82 -8.27 -0.92
CA GLY A 8 -22.31 -7.20 -1.78
C GLY A 8 -21.35 -6.01 -1.77
N LEU A 9 -21.39 -5.20 -2.83
CA LEU A 9 -20.49 -4.06 -3.07
C LEU A 9 -20.53 -2.95 -1.97
N LEU A 10 -21.34 -3.14 -0.93
CA LEU A 10 -21.60 -2.21 0.16
C LEU A 10 -21.26 -2.87 1.49
N ALA A 11 -20.60 -2.12 2.38
CA ALA A 11 -20.43 -2.51 3.77
C ALA A 11 -21.80 -2.86 4.39
N LEU A 12 -21.84 -3.88 5.23
CA LEU A 12 -23.06 -4.26 5.93
C LEU A 12 -23.61 -3.03 6.70
N PRO A 13 -24.91 -2.74 6.62
CA PRO A 13 -25.51 -1.66 7.39
C PRO A 13 -25.28 -1.89 8.89
N ASP A 14 -24.94 -0.84 9.62
CA ASP A 14 -24.90 -0.90 11.10
C ASP A 14 -26.33 -1.11 11.62
N GLU A 15 -26.62 -2.28 12.19
CA GLU A 15 -27.92 -2.59 12.82
C GLU A 15 -28.16 -1.76 14.09
N ASP A 16 -27.09 -1.23 14.71
CA ASP A 16 -27.12 -0.41 15.93
C ASP A 16 -26.92 1.10 15.67
N ALA A 17 -27.06 1.56 14.42
CA ALA A 17 -26.99 2.98 14.09
C ALA A 17 -28.27 3.71 14.54
N ASP A 18 -28.34 4.09 15.82
CA ASP A 18 -29.30 5.08 16.31
C ASP A 18 -29.31 6.29 15.36
N GLU A 19 -30.52 6.72 14.96
CA GLU A 19 -30.85 7.75 13.95
C GLU A 19 -30.32 9.18 14.24
N ARG A 20 -29.36 9.34 15.16
CA ARG A 20 -28.63 10.59 15.39
C ARG A 20 -27.19 10.47 14.88
N SER A 21 -27.07 10.50 13.55
CA SER A 21 -25.79 10.63 12.84
C SER A 21 -25.19 12.03 13.04
N ASP A 22 -24.52 12.26 14.18
CA ASP A 22 -23.59 13.38 14.36
C ASP A 22 -22.27 13.10 13.62
N SER A 23 -22.33 12.75 12.34
CA SER A 23 -21.15 12.84 11.48
C SER A 23 -20.87 14.33 11.28
N THR A 24 -19.78 14.84 11.86
CA THR A 24 -19.39 16.23 11.67
C THR A 24 -19.24 16.48 10.16
N TRP A 25 -19.67 17.64 9.64
CA TRP A 25 -19.53 17.97 8.21
C TRP A 25 -18.11 17.76 7.68
N SER A 26 -17.09 17.91 8.54
CA SER A 26 -15.70 17.56 8.26
C SER A 26 -15.50 16.10 7.89
N ASP A 27 -16.13 15.15 8.60
CA ASP A 27 -15.93 13.72 8.40
C ASP A 27 -16.49 13.27 7.05
N ARG A 28 -17.62 13.88 6.63
CA ARG A 28 -18.18 13.67 5.29
C ARG A 28 -17.25 14.24 4.21
N ALA A 29 -16.70 15.43 4.41
CA ALA A 29 -15.74 16.03 3.48
C ALA A 29 -14.45 15.20 3.35
N TYR A 30 -13.90 14.70 4.46
CA TYR A 30 -12.74 13.80 4.45
C TYR A 30 -13.03 12.48 3.74
N ARG A 31 -14.21 11.87 3.96
CA ARG A 31 -14.62 10.65 3.26
C ARG A 31 -14.75 10.84 1.75
N ILE A 32 -15.31 11.97 1.31
CA ILE A 32 -15.42 12.28 -0.13
C ILE A 32 -14.03 12.53 -0.73
N ALA A 33 -13.20 13.36 -0.08
CA ALA A 33 -11.86 13.67 -0.57
C ALA A 33 -10.95 12.44 -0.61
N PHE A 34 -10.88 11.65 0.47
CA PHE A 34 -10.08 10.43 0.50
C PHE A 34 -10.70 9.28 -0.28
N GLY A 35 -12.02 9.25 -0.47
CA GLY A 35 -12.67 8.33 -1.40
C GLY A 35 -12.29 8.61 -2.86
N ALA A 36 -12.28 9.89 -3.25
CA ALA A 36 -11.86 10.33 -4.58
C ALA A 36 -10.35 10.19 -4.84
N ILE A 37 -9.52 10.10 -3.79
CA ILE A 37 -8.08 9.84 -3.89
C ILE A 37 -7.75 8.34 -3.74
N GLY A 38 -8.53 7.62 -2.93
CA GLY A 38 -8.28 6.23 -2.53
C GLY A 38 -8.99 5.19 -3.40
N TRP A 39 -9.81 5.59 -4.36
CA TRP A 39 -10.53 4.65 -5.23
C TRP A 39 -9.64 3.67 -6.03
N PRO A 40 -8.39 4.01 -6.45
CA PRO A 40 -7.51 3.02 -7.06
C PRO A 40 -7.10 1.94 -6.04
N TRP A 41 -6.85 2.33 -4.79
CA TRP A 41 -6.58 1.38 -3.69
C TRP A 41 -7.81 0.55 -3.31
N LEU A 42 -9.02 1.07 -3.52
CA LEU A 42 -10.27 0.34 -3.29
C LEU A 42 -10.51 -0.72 -4.38
N LEU A 43 -10.25 -0.39 -5.65
CA LEU A 43 -10.26 -1.37 -6.75
C LEU A 43 -9.15 -2.41 -6.58
N TYR A 44 -7.97 -2.00 -6.15
CA TYR A 44 -6.84 -2.88 -5.91
C TYR A 44 -7.03 -3.77 -4.67
N SER A 45 -7.84 -3.33 -3.68
CA SER A 45 -8.22 -4.14 -2.52
C SER A 45 -9.04 -5.40 -2.85
N LEU A 46 -9.52 -5.49 -4.10
CA LEU A 46 -10.20 -6.65 -4.66
C LEU A 46 -9.22 -7.78 -5.03
N TRP A 47 -7.92 -7.50 -5.16
CA TRP A 47 -6.89 -8.50 -5.40
C TRP A 47 -6.44 -9.13 -4.08
N GLY A 48 -6.61 -10.44 -3.93
CA GLY A 48 -6.34 -11.16 -2.67
C GLY A 48 -5.13 -12.09 -2.70
N GLY A 49 -4.21 -11.94 -3.66
CA GLY A 49 -3.01 -12.78 -3.77
C GLY A 49 -3.09 -13.87 -4.84
N THR A 50 -1.94 -14.52 -5.11
CA THR A 50 -1.88 -15.65 -6.06
C THR A 50 -2.43 -16.93 -5.43
N LYS A 51 -3.00 -17.82 -6.25
CA LYS A 51 -3.45 -19.15 -5.78
C LYS A 51 -2.32 -19.98 -5.17
N ALA A 52 -1.08 -19.78 -5.65
CA ALA A 52 0.10 -20.45 -5.12
C ALA A 52 0.43 -19.98 -3.69
N SER A 53 0.46 -18.66 -3.45
CA SER A 53 0.65 -18.08 -2.11
C SER A 53 -0.46 -18.51 -1.16
N LYS A 54 -1.73 -18.52 -1.61
CA LYS A 54 -2.85 -19.04 -0.81
C LYS A 54 -2.62 -20.51 -0.41
N ARG A 55 -2.20 -21.38 -1.33
CA ARG A 55 -1.91 -22.79 -1.03
C ARG A 55 -0.75 -22.95 -0.04
N GLU A 56 0.31 -22.17 -0.21
CA GLU A 56 1.45 -22.18 0.71
C GLU A 56 1.03 -21.76 2.12
N LEU A 57 0.27 -20.67 2.24
CA LEU A 57 -0.28 -20.22 3.52
C LEU A 57 -1.12 -21.31 4.19
N LEU A 58 -2.05 -21.91 3.45
CA LEU A 58 -2.94 -22.96 3.97
C LEU A 58 -2.14 -24.18 4.44
N ALA A 59 -1.10 -24.56 3.69
CA ALA A 59 -0.19 -25.63 4.10
C ALA A 59 0.55 -25.29 5.40
N ARG A 60 1.06 -24.05 5.54
CA ARG A 60 1.76 -23.58 6.75
C ARG A 60 0.91 -23.67 8.02
N VAL A 61 -0.39 -23.41 7.92
CA VAL A 61 -1.31 -23.44 9.07
C VAL A 61 -2.20 -24.69 9.12
N GLY A 62 -1.91 -25.69 8.28
CA GLY A 62 -2.63 -26.97 8.23
C GLY A 62 -4.14 -26.82 8.02
N LEU A 63 -4.52 -26.03 7.02
CA LEU A 63 -5.90 -25.82 6.58
C LEU A 63 -6.12 -26.44 5.18
N GLY A 64 -7.34 -26.91 4.92
CA GLY A 64 -7.72 -27.40 3.59
C GLY A 64 -7.80 -26.28 2.55
N GLU A 65 -7.71 -26.63 1.25
CA GLU A 65 -7.72 -25.64 0.15
C GLU A 65 -9.00 -24.77 0.12
N ASP A 66 -10.11 -25.32 0.61
CA ASP A 66 -11.43 -24.68 0.69
C ASP A 66 -11.69 -23.94 2.01
N ALA A 67 -10.76 -24.01 2.97
CA ALA A 67 -10.96 -23.47 4.31
C ALA A 67 -11.12 -21.94 4.30
N LEU A 68 -10.31 -21.26 3.47
CA LEU A 68 -10.42 -19.82 3.26
C LEU A 68 -11.36 -19.51 2.08
N PRO A 69 -12.24 -18.49 2.20
CA PRO A 69 -13.05 -18.03 1.07
C PRO A 69 -12.15 -17.56 -0.09
N HIS A 70 -12.75 -17.25 -1.25
CA HIS A 70 -12.00 -16.52 -2.28
C HIS A 70 -11.45 -15.22 -1.65
N LEU A 71 -10.12 -15.12 -1.62
CA LEU A 71 -9.42 -13.96 -1.10
C LEU A 71 -9.47 -12.92 -2.22
N GLY A 72 -10.22 -11.85 -1.98
CA GLY A 72 -10.62 -10.85 -2.96
C GLY A 72 -12.03 -10.35 -2.63
N SER A 73 -12.22 -9.03 -2.66
CA SER A 73 -13.34 -8.28 -2.06
C SER A 73 -13.23 -8.15 -0.54
N TRP A 74 -12.78 -6.96 -0.08
CA TRP A 74 -12.80 -6.44 1.31
C TRP A 74 -12.20 -7.29 2.44
N LYS A 75 -11.52 -8.41 2.13
CA LYS A 75 -10.82 -9.28 3.09
C LYS A 75 -9.30 -9.02 3.05
N ALA A 76 -8.60 -9.27 4.16
CA ALA A 76 -7.15 -9.27 4.23
C ALA A 76 -6.51 -10.02 3.04
N ASP A 77 -5.45 -9.45 2.46
CA ASP A 77 -4.72 -10.12 1.37
C ASP A 77 -3.85 -11.28 1.91
N THR A 78 -3.44 -12.21 1.04
CA THR A 78 -2.58 -13.34 1.47
C THR A 78 -1.26 -12.88 2.07
N GLY A 79 -0.73 -11.73 1.63
CA GLY A 79 0.50 -11.16 2.16
C GLY A 79 0.36 -10.80 3.65
N PHE A 80 -0.71 -10.11 4.02
CA PHE A 80 -1.01 -9.78 5.41
C PHE A 80 -1.21 -11.04 6.26
N LEU A 81 -1.91 -12.05 5.71
CA LEU A 81 -2.06 -13.34 6.38
C LEU A 81 -0.72 -14.04 6.61
N HIS A 82 0.20 -14.01 5.63
CA HIS A 82 1.57 -14.50 5.84
C HIS A 82 2.29 -13.71 6.94
N ARG A 83 2.15 -12.39 6.99
CA ARG A 83 2.78 -11.56 8.06
C ARG A 83 2.27 -11.91 9.45
N ILE A 84 1.00 -12.27 9.58
CA ILE A 84 0.43 -12.76 10.84
C ILE A 84 1.10 -14.07 11.24
N VAL A 85 1.21 -15.04 10.31
CA VAL A 85 1.87 -16.33 10.58
C VAL A 85 3.35 -16.12 10.94
N ASP A 86 4.07 -15.30 10.17
CA ASP A 86 5.48 -14.96 10.43
C ASP A 86 5.66 -14.38 11.85
N ALA A 87 4.79 -13.45 12.26
CA ALA A 87 4.83 -12.87 13.60
C ALA A 87 4.54 -13.91 14.69
N VAL A 88 3.56 -14.79 14.48
CA VAL A 88 3.23 -15.85 15.45
C VAL A 88 4.39 -16.85 15.59
N GLU A 89 5.00 -17.26 14.50
CA GLU A 89 6.17 -18.15 14.49
C GLU A 89 7.38 -17.51 15.19
N GLU A 90 7.60 -16.21 14.97
CA GLU A 90 8.72 -15.46 15.53
C GLU A 90 8.61 -15.29 17.05
N ILE A 91 7.48 -14.76 17.54
CA ILE A 91 7.36 -14.33 18.94
C ILE A 91 6.54 -15.27 19.82
N ARG A 92 5.85 -16.27 19.24
CA ARG A 92 4.98 -17.23 19.94
C ARG A 92 4.11 -16.55 21.01
N PRO A 93 3.24 -15.62 20.60
CA PRO A 93 2.57 -14.70 21.51
C PRO A 93 1.60 -15.43 22.45
N ARG A 94 1.55 -15.03 23.72
CA ARG A 94 0.57 -15.59 24.67
C ARG A 94 -0.79 -14.94 24.50
N ASN A 95 -0.82 -13.63 24.25
CA ASN A 95 -2.05 -12.87 24.06
C ASN A 95 -2.01 -12.10 22.74
N VAL A 96 -2.94 -12.42 21.85
CA VAL A 96 -3.14 -11.72 20.57
C VAL A 96 -4.46 -10.96 20.63
N VAL A 97 -4.44 -9.68 20.24
CA VAL A 97 -5.65 -8.89 20.06
C VAL A 97 -5.81 -8.56 18.58
N GLU A 98 -6.99 -8.81 18.03
CA GLU A 98 -7.35 -8.51 16.65
C GLU A 98 -8.54 -7.54 16.60
N LEU A 99 -8.43 -6.54 15.74
CA LEU A 99 -9.48 -5.58 15.43
C LEU A 99 -9.90 -5.80 13.98
N GLY A 100 -11.17 -6.14 13.76
CA GLY A 100 -11.70 -6.59 12.46
C GLY A 100 -11.58 -8.11 12.33
N ALA A 101 -12.66 -8.83 12.63
CA ALA A 101 -12.65 -10.29 12.56
C ALA A 101 -12.75 -10.77 11.10
N GLY A 102 -12.39 -12.03 10.84
CA GLY A 102 -12.55 -12.64 9.53
C GLY A 102 -11.45 -13.66 9.22
N ALA A 103 -10.90 -13.59 8.01
CA ALA A 103 -9.88 -14.55 7.56
C ALA A 103 -8.61 -14.52 8.40
N THR A 104 -8.22 -13.34 8.86
CA THR A 104 -7.12 -13.10 9.80
C THR A 104 -7.35 -13.86 11.11
N THR A 105 -8.60 -13.96 11.58
CA THR A 105 -8.97 -14.69 12.81
C THR A 105 -8.66 -16.17 12.68
N LEU A 106 -9.11 -16.81 11.59
CA LEU A 106 -8.87 -18.24 11.38
C LEU A 106 -7.38 -18.53 11.22
N VAL A 107 -6.68 -17.77 10.36
CA VAL A 107 -5.25 -17.98 10.11
C VAL A 107 -4.45 -17.80 11.39
N CYS A 108 -4.72 -16.74 12.16
CA CYS A 108 -4.04 -16.51 13.44
C CYS A 108 -4.33 -17.64 14.44
N ALA A 109 -5.59 -18.06 14.59
CA ALA A 109 -5.97 -19.14 15.49
C ALA A 109 -5.22 -20.45 15.18
N ARG A 110 -5.11 -20.80 13.90
CA ARG A 110 -4.38 -22.00 13.46
C ARG A 110 -2.87 -21.87 13.64
N ALA A 111 -2.31 -20.70 13.30
CA ALA A 111 -0.90 -20.42 13.52
C ALA A 111 -0.52 -20.53 15.01
N LEU A 112 -1.36 -20.00 15.92
CA LEU A 112 -1.14 -20.12 17.36
C LEU A 112 -1.14 -21.58 17.82
N GLN A 113 -2.13 -22.37 17.38
CA GLN A 113 -2.21 -23.80 17.73
C GLN A 113 -0.95 -24.56 17.32
N HIS A 114 -0.36 -24.25 16.17
CA HIS A 114 0.86 -24.89 15.68
C HIS A 114 2.13 -24.40 16.38
N ASN A 115 2.09 -23.23 17.01
CA ASN A 115 3.27 -22.55 17.58
C ASN A 115 3.25 -22.44 19.11
N GLY A 116 2.65 -23.40 19.80
CA GLY A 116 2.66 -23.50 21.26
C GLY A 116 1.42 -22.91 21.95
N GLY A 117 0.39 -22.57 21.18
CA GLY A 117 -0.88 -22.05 21.67
C GLY A 117 -0.87 -20.53 21.82
N GLY A 118 -1.64 -20.03 22.78
CA GLY A 118 -1.91 -18.61 22.97
C GLY A 118 -3.41 -18.33 22.91
N ARG A 119 -3.80 -17.12 23.29
CA ARG A 119 -5.19 -16.68 23.33
C ARG A 119 -5.39 -15.57 22.31
N LEU A 120 -6.25 -15.82 21.33
CA LEU A 120 -6.69 -14.81 20.36
C LEU A 120 -7.98 -14.15 20.85
N PHE A 121 -7.96 -12.84 21.04
CA PHE A 121 -9.11 -12.00 21.34
C PHE A 121 -9.45 -11.18 20.10
N SER A 122 -10.54 -11.52 19.41
CA SER A 122 -10.92 -10.89 18.14
C SER A 122 -12.20 -10.07 18.30
N TYR A 123 -12.21 -8.86 17.76
CA TYR A 123 -13.31 -7.92 17.90
C TYR A 123 -13.85 -7.49 16.54
N ASP A 124 -15.17 -7.49 16.40
CA ASP A 124 -15.85 -6.96 15.22
C ASP A 124 -17.12 -6.19 15.57
N GLN A 125 -17.50 -5.26 14.70
CA GLN A 125 -18.61 -4.34 14.90
C GLN A 125 -19.98 -4.97 14.64
N HIS A 126 -20.05 -6.07 13.89
CA HIS A 126 -21.32 -6.68 13.54
C HIS A 126 -21.53 -7.99 14.29
N ARG A 127 -22.53 -8.02 15.19
CA ARG A 127 -22.86 -9.21 16.00
C ARG A 127 -23.09 -10.47 15.15
N GLY A 128 -23.84 -10.37 14.06
CA GLY A 128 -24.10 -11.50 13.17
C GLY A 128 -22.83 -12.02 12.48
N PHE A 129 -21.91 -11.13 12.15
CA PHE A 129 -20.62 -11.48 11.55
C PHE A 129 -19.67 -12.14 12.55
N VAL A 130 -19.67 -11.69 13.80
CA VAL A 130 -18.95 -12.32 14.91
C VAL A 130 -19.40 -13.78 15.08
N ALA A 131 -20.71 -14.01 15.13
CA ALA A 131 -21.27 -15.35 15.28
C ALA A 131 -20.89 -16.27 14.10
N ALA A 132 -21.01 -15.77 12.87
CA ALA A 132 -20.65 -16.54 11.68
C ALA A 132 -19.15 -16.86 11.59
N THR A 133 -18.30 -15.90 11.97
CA THR A 133 -16.85 -16.12 12.04
C THR A 133 -16.50 -17.13 13.13
N ALA A 134 -17.17 -17.09 14.28
CA ALA A 134 -16.94 -18.05 15.37
C ALA A 134 -17.26 -19.49 14.95
N GLU A 135 -18.43 -19.71 14.35
CA GLU A 135 -18.84 -21.02 13.82
C GLU A 135 -17.85 -21.53 12.76
N TRP A 136 -17.41 -20.65 11.86
CA TRP A 136 -16.44 -20.99 10.83
C TRP A 136 -15.07 -21.35 11.41
N VAL A 137 -14.56 -20.57 12.38
CA VAL A 137 -13.27 -20.84 13.04
C VAL A 137 -13.30 -22.18 13.77
N GLU A 138 -14.39 -22.48 14.49
CA GLU A 138 -14.56 -23.75 15.21
C GLU A 138 -14.61 -24.92 14.23
N LYS A 139 -15.37 -24.80 13.14
CA LYS A 139 -15.47 -25.83 12.09
C LYS A 139 -14.12 -26.19 11.48
N GLU A 140 -13.27 -25.19 11.26
CA GLU A 140 -11.91 -25.38 10.71
C GLU A 140 -10.87 -25.75 11.80
N GLY A 141 -11.33 -26.06 13.02
CA GLY A 141 -10.51 -26.53 14.13
C GLY A 141 -9.68 -25.45 14.82
N GLY A 142 -9.98 -24.17 14.59
CA GLY A 142 -9.37 -23.02 15.27
C GLY A 142 -10.02 -22.71 16.61
N THR A 143 -9.37 -21.88 17.43
CA THR A 143 -9.93 -21.38 18.70
C THR A 143 -9.62 -19.91 18.87
N ALA A 144 -10.66 -19.10 19.08
CA ALA A 144 -10.55 -17.66 19.33
C ALA A 144 -11.69 -17.18 20.23
N ALA A 145 -11.42 -16.17 21.06
CA ALA A 145 -12.42 -15.45 21.83
C ALA A 145 -12.96 -14.28 20.98
N LEU A 146 -13.94 -14.56 20.11
CA LEU A 146 -14.58 -13.54 19.28
C LEU A 146 -15.62 -12.76 20.09
N ARG A 147 -15.63 -11.43 19.92
CA ARG A 147 -16.45 -10.52 20.70
C ARG A 147 -17.07 -9.45 19.81
N HIS A 148 -18.34 -9.19 20.03
CA HIS A 148 -19.02 -8.03 19.44
C HIS A 148 -18.58 -6.75 20.14
N ALA A 149 -18.06 -5.80 19.35
CA ALA A 149 -17.65 -4.47 19.80
C ALA A 149 -18.27 -3.41 18.88
N PRO A 150 -19.42 -2.82 19.23
CA PRO A 150 -20.05 -1.82 18.37
C PRO A 150 -19.19 -0.55 18.30
N LEU A 151 -19.29 0.20 17.19
CA LEU A 151 -18.58 1.45 16.99
C LEU A 151 -19.23 2.63 17.73
N THR A 152 -19.16 2.62 19.06
CA THR A 152 -19.75 3.68 19.91
C THR A 152 -18.74 4.46 20.73
N ALA A 153 -17.48 4.00 20.80
CA ALA A 153 -16.42 4.70 21.52
C ALA A 153 -15.79 5.82 20.67
N GLN A 154 -15.05 6.69 21.33
CA GLN A 154 -14.17 7.68 20.71
C GLN A 154 -12.77 7.54 21.31
N VAL A 155 -11.74 7.65 20.46
CA VAL A 155 -10.35 7.65 20.92
C VAL A 155 -9.80 9.07 20.84
N ARG A 156 -9.30 9.58 21.97
CA ARG A 156 -8.79 10.96 22.06
C ARG A 156 -7.69 11.18 21.00
N GLY A 157 -7.86 12.21 20.18
CA GLY A 157 -6.90 12.56 19.13
C GLY A 157 -7.13 11.85 17.79
N TRP A 158 -8.04 10.87 17.72
CA TRP A 158 -8.38 10.18 16.47
C TRP A 158 -9.84 10.42 16.09
N PRO A 159 -10.12 10.80 14.83
CA PRO A 159 -11.48 10.98 14.35
C PRO A 159 -12.14 9.63 14.01
N GLY A 160 -13.47 9.65 13.92
CA GLY A 160 -14.29 8.47 13.67
C GLY A 160 -14.72 7.75 14.94
N ARG A 161 -15.82 6.98 14.82
CA ARG A 161 -16.27 6.09 15.88
C ARG A 161 -15.37 4.86 15.96
N TRP A 162 -15.13 4.40 17.18
CA TRP A 162 -14.20 3.32 17.50
C TRP A 162 -14.90 2.18 18.24
N TYR A 163 -14.27 1.01 18.23
CA TYR A 163 -14.72 -0.17 18.95
C TYR A 163 -14.93 0.10 20.45
N ALA A 164 -16.11 -0.24 20.96
CA ALA A 164 -16.38 -0.35 22.38
C ALA A 164 -15.80 -1.67 22.93
N LEU A 165 -14.47 -1.70 23.09
CA LEU A 165 -13.73 -2.88 23.54
C LEU A 165 -14.02 -3.21 25.01
N ARG A 166 -14.19 -4.50 25.31
CA ARG A 166 -14.42 -5.04 26.65
C ARG A 166 -13.58 -6.31 26.84
N ASP A 167 -13.23 -6.62 28.08
CA ASP A 167 -12.51 -7.84 28.45
C ASP A 167 -11.17 -8.02 27.70
N LEU A 168 -10.46 -6.91 27.50
CA LEU A 168 -9.11 -6.92 26.95
C LEU A 168 -8.14 -7.62 27.91
N PRO A 169 -7.15 -8.36 27.40
CA PRO A 169 -6.08 -8.88 28.24
C PRO A 169 -5.25 -7.73 28.83
N ASP A 170 -4.59 -7.99 29.95
CA ASP A 170 -3.70 -7.03 30.61
C ASP A 170 -2.48 -6.69 29.75
N THR A 171 -1.97 -7.69 29.01
CA THR A 171 -0.82 -7.58 28.12
C THR A 171 -1.16 -8.08 26.72
N ILE A 172 -0.61 -7.43 25.70
CA ILE A 172 -0.77 -7.78 24.29
C ILE A 172 0.62 -8.05 23.70
N ASP A 173 0.85 -9.25 23.19
CA ASP A 173 2.11 -9.61 22.54
C ASP A 173 2.05 -9.38 21.03
N LEU A 174 0.87 -9.55 20.42
CA LEU A 174 0.60 -9.26 19.02
C LEU A 174 -0.73 -8.52 18.89
N LEU A 175 -0.71 -7.35 18.26
CA LEU A 175 -1.89 -6.56 17.92
C LEU A 175 -2.08 -6.56 16.41
N ILE A 176 -3.22 -7.05 15.92
CA ILE A 176 -3.58 -7.12 14.50
C ILE A 176 -4.69 -6.09 14.24
N ILE A 177 -4.51 -5.23 13.25
CA ILE A 177 -5.41 -4.12 12.93
C ILE A 177 -5.85 -4.23 11.46
N ASP A 178 -7.03 -4.82 11.23
CA ASP A 178 -7.72 -4.90 9.94
C ASP A 178 -9.10 -4.18 9.97
N GLY A 179 -9.51 -3.69 11.13
CA GLY A 179 -10.72 -2.90 11.33
C GLY A 179 -10.46 -1.67 12.19
N PRO A 180 -11.44 -0.75 12.28
CA PRO A 180 -12.69 -0.71 11.55
C PRO A 180 -12.49 -0.19 10.11
N PRO A 181 -13.51 -0.29 9.23
CA PRO A 181 -13.35 0.08 7.83
C PRO A 181 -13.07 1.58 7.64
N TRP A 182 -12.25 1.92 6.64
CA TRP A 182 -11.90 3.31 6.30
C TRP A 182 -13.13 4.19 6.01
N ALA A 183 -14.26 3.58 5.62
CA ALA A 183 -15.53 4.26 5.36
C ALA A 183 -16.08 5.00 6.58
N ILE A 184 -15.65 4.63 7.80
CA ILE A 184 -15.95 5.37 9.03
C ILE A 184 -15.17 6.70 9.03
N HIS A 185 -13.84 6.62 8.92
CA HIS A 185 -12.96 7.77 8.70
C HIS A 185 -11.60 7.29 8.17
N PRO A 186 -10.92 8.03 7.27
CA PRO A 186 -9.58 7.67 6.76
C PRO A 186 -8.47 7.50 7.80
N PHE A 187 -8.70 7.90 9.05
CA PHE A 187 -7.73 7.82 10.15
C PHE A 187 -8.25 6.97 11.30
N VAL A 188 -9.38 6.27 11.10
CA VAL A 188 -10.09 5.58 12.17
C VAL A 188 -9.20 4.53 12.81
N ARG A 189 -8.47 3.73 12.02
CA ARG A 189 -7.51 2.70 12.48
C ARG A 189 -6.40 3.27 13.38
N GLY A 190 -6.14 4.57 13.32
CA GLY A 190 -5.26 5.27 14.26
C GLY A 190 -5.68 5.15 15.72
N GLY A 191 -6.98 4.92 15.98
CA GLY A 191 -7.54 4.68 17.31
C GLY A 191 -6.94 3.48 18.04
N ALA A 192 -6.32 2.53 17.33
CA ALA A 192 -5.60 1.40 17.93
C ALA A 192 -4.46 1.83 18.87
N GLU A 193 -4.03 3.10 18.78
CA GLU A 193 -3.11 3.74 19.72
C GLU A 193 -3.54 3.54 21.19
N CYS A 194 -4.83 3.46 21.49
CA CYS A 194 -5.33 3.27 22.86
C CYS A 194 -4.93 1.91 23.48
N LEU A 195 -4.38 0.99 22.69
CA LEU A 195 -3.93 -0.33 23.12
C LEU A 195 -2.39 -0.42 23.29
N PHE A 196 -1.63 0.60 22.86
CA PHE A 196 -0.16 0.51 22.79
C PHE A 196 0.51 0.44 24.18
N ASP A 197 -0.11 1.01 25.21
CA ASP A 197 0.35 0.87 26.60
C ASP A 197 0.34 -0.60 27.07
N ARG A 198 -0.60 -1.41 26.56
CA ARG A 198 -0.72 -2.83 26.91
C ARG A 198 0.28 -3.72 26.17
N LEU A 199 1.00 -3.20 25.19
CA LEU A 199 1.98 -3.98 24.43
C LEU A 199 3.10 -4.46 25.36
N SER A 200 3.41 -5.75 25.30
CA SER A 200 4.54 -6.32 26.03
C SER A 200 5.87 -5.84 25.43
N PRO A 201 6.98 -5.86 26.21
CA PRO A 201 8.30 -5.60 25.65
C PRO A 201 8.66 -6.62 24.56
N GLY A 202 8.97 -6.13 23.36
CA GLY A 202 9.15 -6.99 22.18
C GLY A 202 7.85 -7.33 21.44
N GLY A 203 6.70 -6.85 21.91
CA GLY A 203 5.41 -7.04 21.26
C GLY A 203 5.34 -6.37 19.88
N ILE A 204 4.48 -6.94 19.04
CA ILE A 204 4.32 -6.57 17.63
C ILE A 204 2.95 -5.95 17.39
N VAL A 205 2.91 -4.89 16.58
CA VAL A 205 1.69 -4.32 15.98
C VAL A 205 1.74 -4.56 14.49
N LEU A 206 0.69 -5.12 13.92
CA LEU A 206 0.48 -5.28 12.48
C LEU A 206 -0.73 -4.46 12.06
N LEU A 207 -0.54 -3.54 11.11
CA LEU A 207 -1.61 -2.75 10.52
C LEU A 207 -1.72 -3.10 9.03
N ASP A 208 -2.92 -3.53 8.63
CA ASP A 208 -3.25 -3.80 7.22
C ASP A 208 -3.50 -2.50 6.45
N ASP A 209 -3.43 -2.58 5.12
CA ASP A 209 -3.61 -1.49 4.17
C ASP A 209 -2.68 -0.29 4.40
N ALA A 210 -1.47 -0.51 4.93
CA ALA A 210 -0.57 0.54 5.37
C ALA A 210 -0.11 1.50 4.25
N ALA A 211 -0.29 1.11 2.98
CA ALA A 211 0.06 1.96 1.85
C ALA A 211 -1.05 2.97 1.48
N ARG A 212 -2.27 2.83 2.03
CA ARG A 212 -3.34 3.82 1.87
C ARG A 212 -2.93 5.19 2.44
N PRO A 213 -3.34 6.31 1.82
CA PRO A 213 -2.96 7.65 2.28
C PRO A 213 -3.32 7.95 3.75
N GLY A 214 -4.46 7.44 4.20
CA GLY A 214 -4.93 7.57 5.58
C GLY A 214 -3.98 6.91 6.57
N GLU A 215 -3.67 5.64 6.31
CA GLU A 215 -2.80 4.79 7.10
C GLU A 215 -1.35 5.28 7.10
N ARG A 216 -0.87 5.90 6.01
CA ARG A 216 0.44 6.57 5.98
C ARG A 216 0.52 7.75 6.96
N ILE A 217 -0.55 8.52 7.08
CA ILE A 217 -0.65 9.62 8.06
C ILE A 217 -0.75 9.05 9.47
N VAL A 218 -1.54 7.99 9.67
CA VAL A 218 -1.63 7.26 10.94
C VAL A 218 -0.25 6.81 11.40
N ALA A 219 0.49 6.11 10.54
CA ALA A 219 1.82 5.59 10.83
C ALA A 219 2.83 6.71 11.18
N ARG A 220 2.75 7.87 10.50
CA ARG A 220 3.59 9.03 10.82
C ARG A 220 3.28 9.60 12.20
N ARG A 221 2.00 9.66 12.58
CA ARG A 221 1.58 10.13 13.90
C ARG A 221 1.99 9.16 14.99
N TRP A 222 1.80 7.85 14.80
CA TRP A 222 2.26 6.83 15.74
C TRP A 222 3.77 6.86 15.96
N ARG A 223 4.59 6.95 14.90
CA ARG A 223 6.05 7.11 15.03
C ARG A 223 6.48 8.31 15.87
N LYS A 224 5.70 9.39 15.84
CA LYS A 224 5.98 10.60 16.62
C LYS A 224 5.54 10.46 18.07
N ALA A 225 4.41 9.81 18.32
CA ALA A 225 3.82 9.68 19.65
C ALA A 225 4.47 8.54 20.48
N TRP A 226 4.95 7.48 19.82
CA TRP A 226 5.46 6.27 20.46
C TRP A 226 6.90 5.95 20.00
N PRO A 227 7.91 6.74 20.43
CA PRO A 227 9.30 6.53 20.05
C PRO A 227 9.88 5.17 20.49
N GLU A 228 9.28 4.54 21.49
CA GLU A 228 9.60 3.20 21.98
C GLU A 228 9.06 2.06 21.10
N ILE A 229 8.26 2.39 20.08
CA ILE A 229 7.78 1.43 19.07
C ILE A 229 8.39 1.80 17.72
N ARG A 230 9.20 0.90 17.17
CA ARG A 230 9.79 1.08 15.83
C ARG A 230 8.79 0.63 14.78
N PHE A 231 8.26 1.60 14.01
CA PHE A 231 7.32 1.32 12.93
C PHE A 231 8.00 1.36 11.56
N GLU A 232 7.91 0.25 10.84
CA GLU A 232 8.48 0.05 9.51
C GLU A 232 7.39 -0.47 8.56
N ARG A 233 7.48 -0.09 7.28
CA ARG A 233 6.60 -0.63 6.26
C ARG A 233 7.28 -1.85 5.64
N LEU A 234 6.61 -2.99 5.67
CA LEU A 234 7.10 -4.20 5.02
C LEU A 234 6.76 -4.16 3.53
N ALA A 235 7.75 -4.50 2.70
CA ALA A 235 7.55 -4.78 1.29
C ALA A 235 6.90 -6.16 1.08
N GLY A 236 6.40 -6.44 -0.12
CA GLY A 236 5.93 -7.77 -0.50
C GLY A 236 4.49 -8.12 -0.10
N SER A 237 3.68 -7.14 0.32
CA SER A 237 2.21 -7.26 0.23
C SER A 237 1.66 -6.11 -0.59
N THR A 238 0.72 -6.44 -1.46
CA THR A 238 0.10 -5.56 -2.44
C THR A 238 -0.64 -4.38 -1.79
N LYS A 239 -1.19 -4.56 -0.58
CA LYS A 239 -1.81 -3.49 0.22
C LYS A 239 -0.82 -2.75 1.15
N GLY A 240 0.38 -3.29 1.31
CA GLY A 240 1.40 -2.86 2.26
C GLY A 240 1.02 -3.17 3.71
N THR A 241 1.96 -3.71 4.49
CA THR A 241 1.79 -3.93 5.94
C THR A 241 2.69 -2.99 6.72
N LEU A 242 2.17 -2.34 7.77
CA LEU A 242 3.01 -1.64 8.74
C LEU A 242 3.26 -2.57 9.92
N ILE A 243 4.51 -2.78 10.27
CA ILE A 243 4.93 -3.49 11.48
C ILE A 243 5.46 -2.49 12.50
N GLY A 244 4.97 -2.56 13.73
CA GLY A 244 5.46 -1.82 14.89
C GLY A 244 6.08 -2.78 15.90
N ARG A 245 7.34 -2.59 16.29
CA ARG A 245 8.01 -3.43 17.31
C ARG A 245 8.30 -2.63 18.56
N LYS A 246 7.70 -2.99 19.69
CA LYS A 246 7.96 -2.35 20.98
C LYS A 246 9.33 -2.77 21.49
N LEU A 247 10.19 -1.80 21.77
CA LEU A 247 11.56 -2.07 22.23
C LEU A 247 11.54 -2.79 23.57
N ARG A 248 12.44 -3.78 23.73
CA ARG A 248 12.65 -4.45 25.01
C ARG A 248 13.34 -3.46 25.96
N SER A 249 12.92 -3.41 27.22
CA SER A 249 13.53 -2.57 28.27
C SER A 249 15.03 -2.89 28.34
N GLY A 250 15.85 -1.97 27.80
CA GLY A 250 17.28 -2.15 27.53
C GLY A 250 17.74 -1.60 26.17
N GLN A 251 16.82 -1.42 25.21
CA GLN A 251 17.08 -0.83 23.88
C GLN A 251 16.52 0.59 23.72
N VAL A 252 15.98 1.18 24.78
CA VAL A 252 15.50 2.57 24.77
C VAL A 252 16.73 3.48 24.81
N ILE A 253 17.09 4.08 23.68
CA ILE A 253 18.02 5.22 23.65
C ILE A 253 17.18 6.46 23.96
N PRO A 254 17.32 7.08 25.15
CA PRO A 254 16.58 8.29 25.45
C PRO A 254 17.22 9.43 24.64
N MET A 255 16.50 9.92 23.62
CA MET A 255 16.83 11.20 23.01
C MET A 255 16.36 12.31 23.96
N PRO A 256 17.26 13.23 24.40
CA PRO A 256 16.85 14.31 25.29
C PRO A 256 15.91 15.26 24.57
N HIS A 257 14.66 15.32 25.05
CA HIS A 257 13.66 16.25 24.56
C HIS A 257 14.01 17.67 25.06
N ARG A 258 14.54 18.53 24.18
CA ARG A 258 14.62 19.98 24.48
C ARG A 258 13.20 20.51 24.59
N ALA A 259 12.77 20.87 25.79
CA ALA A 259 11.53 21.59 26.02
C ALA A 259 11.59 22.94 25.30
N ARG A 260 10.81 23.10 24.23
CA ARG A 260 10.56 24.41 23.64
C ARG A 260 9.22 24.90 24.19
N ALA A 261 9.30 25.92 25.05
CA ALA A 261 8.14 26.60 25.62
C ALA A 261 7.17 27.06 24.52
N GLU A 262 5.90 26.67 24.66
CA GLU A 262 4.83 27.10 23.77
C GLU A 262 4.56 28.59 23.96
N ARG A 263 4.83 29.39 22.92
CA ARG A 263 4.21 30.70 22.73
C ARG A 263 3.11 30.55 21.68
N ARG A 264 1.84 30.69 22.10
CA ARG A 264 0.68 30.77 21.20
C ARG A 264 0.65 32.11 20.47
N PRO A 265 0.65 32.17 19.13
CA PRO A 265 0.21 33.36 18.40
C PRO A 265 -1.24 33.23 17.96
N SER A 266 -1.93 34.38 17.91
CA SER A 266 -3.37 34.52 17.73
C SER A 266 -3.86 34.16 16.31
N HIS A 267 -5.05 33.57 16.30
CA HIS A 267 -5.78 32.94 15.19
C HIS A 267 -6.21 33.92 14.07
N TRP A 268 -6.23 35.23 14.33
CA TRP A 268 -6.72 36.21 13.36
C TRP A 268 -5.75 36.49 12.19
N ARG A 269 -4.43 36.27 12.37
CA ARG A 269 -3.45 36.43 11.27
C ARG A 269 -3.49 35.27 10.26
N ARG A 270 -4.00 34.09 10.64
CA ARG A 270 -4.15 32.93 9.74
C ARG A 270 -5.38 33.04 8.85
N ALA A 271 -6.47 33.61 9.36
CA ALA A 271 -7.67 33.86 8.55
C ALA A 271 -7.40 34.87 7.42
N ALA A 272 -6.65 35.95 7.71
CA ALA A 272 -6.26 36.93 6.70
C ALA A 272 -5.29 36.35 5.64
N ALA A 273 -4.36 35.49 6.04
CA ALA A 273 -3.45 34.81 5.11
C ALA A 273 -4.18 33.79 4.21
N MET A 274 -5.19 33.09 4.73
CA MET A 274 -6.01 32.16 3.93
C MET A 274 -6.91 32.88 2.91
N ALA A 275 -7.46 34.05 3.26
CA ALA A 275 -8.23 34.86 2.31
C ALA A 275 -7.33 35.42 1.20
N ALA A 276 -6.11 35.85 1.53
CA ALA A 276 -5.13 36.30 0.55
C ALA A 276 -4.68 35.16 -0.38
N LEU A 277 -4.49 33.94 0.15
CA LEU A 277 -4.12 32.74 -0.63
C LEU A 277 -5.24 32.23 -1.54
N LEU A 278 -6.51 32.42 -1.16
CA LEU A 278 -7.66 32.07 -2.02
C LEU A 278 -7.80 33.06 -3.19
N VAL A 279 -7.56 34.35 -2.96
CA VAL A 279 -7.60 35.36 -4.04
C VAL A 279 -6.38 35.25 -4.95
N SER A 280 -5.18 35.03 -4.39
CA SER A 280 -3.97 34.81 -5.20
C SER A 280 -3.97 33.45 -5.90
N GLY A 281 -4.57 32.42 -5.29
CA GLY A 281 -4.68 31.08 -5.86
C GLY A 281 -5.65 31.00 -7.04
N TRP A 282 -6.70 31.83 -7.05
CA TRP A 282 -7.63 31.89 -8.20
C TRP A 282 -7.05 32.68 -9.37
N LEU A 283 -6.22 33.71 -9.10
CA LEU A 283 -5.47 34.43 -10.14
C LEU A 283 -4.22 33.68 -10.65
N ALA A 284 -3.75 32.66 -9.93
CA ALA A 284 -2.63 31.82 -10.34
C ALA A 284 -3.05 30.50 -11.03
N HIS A 285 -4.35 30.16 -11.03
CA HIS A 285 -4.84 28.92 -11.66
C HIS A 285 -4.66 28.91 -13.19
N ASP A 286 -4.48 30.06 -13.82
CA ASP A 286 -4.24 30.16 -15.26
C ASP A 286 -2.76 30.01 -15.67
N VAL A 287 -1.79 29.87 -14.74
CA VAL A 287 -0.36 29.93 -15.10
C VAL A 287 0.54 28.84 -14.48
N VAL A 288 0.07 27.98 -13.58
CA VAL A 288 0.94 26.91 -13.03
C VAL A 288 0.24 25.56 -13.02
N GLY A 289 0.40 24.83 -14.13
CA GLY A 289 0.20 23.39 -14.18
C GLY A 289 1.40 22.69 -13.56
N ASP A 290 1.22 22.14 -12.36
CA ASP A 290 1.98 20.99 -11.87
C ASP A 290 1.25 20.41 -10.65
N VAL A 291 0.21 19.64 -10.95
CA VAL A 291 -0.43 18.74 -9.99
C VAL A 291 0.37 17.44 -10.04
N ALA A 292 0.85 16.99 -8.88
CA ALA A 292 1.65 15.77 -8.73
C ALA A 292 1.06 14.60 -9.56
N PRO A 293 1.90 13.86 -10.30
CA PRO A 293 1.40 12.83 -11.19
C PRO A 293 0.65 11.73 -10.41
N PRO A 294 -0.39 11.12 -11.01
CA PRO A 294 -1.20 10.09 -10.37
C PRO A 294 -0.34 8.91 -9.88
N ALA A 295 -0.78 8.23 -8.83
CA ALA A 295 -0.01 7.17 -8.16
C ALA A 295 0.46 6.02 -9.10
N HIS A 296 -0.23 5.78 -10.22
CA HIS A 296 0.18 4.81 -11.25
C HIS A 296 1.43 5.26 -12.02
N ALA A 297 1.54 6.55 -12.33
CA ALA A 297 2.75 7.11 -12.92
C ALA A 297 3.90 6.98 -11.92
N ALA A 298 3.67 7.24 -10.63
CA ALA A 298 4.70 7.07 -9.60
C ALA A 298 5.23 5.63 -9.46
N SER A 299 4.37 4.60 -9.49
CA SER A 299 4.83 3.19 -9.49
C SER A 299 5.55 2.80 -10.77
N PHE A 300 5.06 3.29 -11.91
CA PHE A 300 5.72 3.10 -13.20
C PHE A 300 7.11 3.74 -13.23
N PHE A 301 7.24 4.93 -12.65
CA PHE A 301 8.50 5.65 -12.51
C PHE A 301 9.48 4.92 -11.59
N ASP A 302 9.02 4.36 -10.47
CA ASP A 302 9.85 3.57 -9.57
C ASP A 302 10.37 2.29 -10.26
N GLU A 303 9.53 1.62 -11.07
CA GLU A 303 9.91 0.44 -11.86
C GLU A 303 10.89 0.75 -13.00
N ALA A 304 10.62 1.82 -13.76
CA ALA A 304 11.53 2.30 -14.81
C ALA A 304 12.91 2.69 -14.23
N ALA A 305 12.93 3.32 -13.05
CA ALA A 305 14.18 3.64 -12.36
C ALA A 305 14.92 2.39 -11.88
N ALA A 306 14.22 1.42 -11.30
CA ALA A 306 14.82 0.15 -10.87
C ALA A 306 15.43 -0.62 -12.05
N SER A 307 14.74 -0.62 -13.20
CA SER A 307 15.21 -1.25 -14.43
C SER A 307 16.45 -0.54 -15.02
N TYR A 308 16.50 0.79 -14.95
CA TYR A 308 17.69 1.58 -15.33
C TYR A 308 18.90 1.21 -14.44
N ASP A 309 18.71 1.15 -13.12
CA ASP A 309 19.79 0.80 -12.19
C ASP A 309 20.30 -0.63 -12.41
N ALA A 310 19.40 -1.58 -12.68
CA ALA A 310 19.77 -2.96 -13.01
C ALA A 310 20.58 -3.04 -14.33
N SER A 311 20.16 -2.31 -15.36
CA SER A 311 20.86 -2.25 -16.65
C SER A 311 22.26 -1.63 -16.50
N GLN A 312 22.37 -0.53 -15.76
CA GLN A 312 23.67 0.11 -15.46
C GLN A 312 24.60 -0.79 -14.63
N ALA A 313 24.06 -1.53 -13.66
CA ALA A 313 24.85 -2.49 -12.89
C ALA A 313 25.40 -3.59 -13.80
N ARG A 314 24.57 -4.12 -14.72
CA ARG A 314 24.94 -5.16 -15.67
C ARG A 314 26.03 -4.71 -16.64
N GLN A 315 25.98 -3.48 -17.16
CA GLN A 315 27.01 -2.93 -18.05
C GLN A 315 28.41 -2.91 -17.41
N ARG A 316 28.48 -2.82 -16.08
CA ARG A 316 29.76 -2.84 -15.34
C ARG A 316 30.26 -4.26 -15.06
N MET A 317 29.47 -5.29 -15.38
CA MET A 317 29.76 -6.69 -15.09
C MET A 317 30.28 -7.42 -16.33
N VAL A 318 31.58 -7.73 -16.35
CA VAL A 318 32.22 -8.54 -17.41
C VAL A 318 31.54 -9.90 -17.62
N SER A 319 30.96 -10.48 -16.55
CA SER A 319 30.31 -11.80 -16.58
C SER A 319 28.88 -11.79 -17.12
N GLN A 320 28.30 -10.62 -17.42
CA GLN A 320 26.95 -10.50 -17.96
C GLN A 320 27.05 -9.96 -19.38
N LEU A 321 27.06 -10.86 -20.36
CA LEU A 321 27.12 -10.48 -21.76
C LEU A 321 25.88 -9.66 -22.14
N GLU A 322 26.12 -8.51 -22.76
CA GLU A 322 25.08 -7.63 -23.27
C GLU A 322 24.41 -8.27 -24.50
N SER A 323 23.09 -8.12 -24.62
CA SER A 323 22.33 -8.57 -25.78
C SER A 323 22.00 -7.38 -26.66
N THR A 324 22.75 -7.20 -27.74
CA THR A 324 22.55 -6.12 -28.72
C THR A 324 21.56 -6.47 -29.83
N SER A 325 21.04 -7.70 -29.85
CA SER A 325 20.04 -8.14 -30.83
C SER A 325 18.62 -7.89 -30.31
N LEU A 326 17.81 -7.19 -31.12
CA LEU A 326 16.42 -6.86 -30.80
C LEU A 326 15.47 -7.42 -31.85
N ASP A 327 14.91 -8.60 -31.60
CA ASP A 327 13.75 -9.10 -32.35
C ASP A 327 12.45 -8.65 -31.66
N ARG A 328 11.90 -7.54 -32.14
CA ARG A 328 10.65 -6.97 -31.62
C ARG A 328 9.46 -7.89 -31.82
N ALA A 329 9.43 -8.65 -32.92
CA ALA A 329 8.33 -9.56 -33.22
C ALA A 329 8.35 -10.76 -32.27
N GLU A 330 9.54 -11.28 -31.94
CA GLU A 330 9.71 -12.29 -30.91
C GLU A 330 9.29 -11.77 -29.53
N ILE A 331 9.79 -10.61 -29.11
CA ILE A 331 9.41 -10.00 -27.82
C ILE A 331 7.90 -9.80 -27.74
N ALA A 332 7.27 -9.26 -28.79
CA ALA A 332 5.84 -9.04 -28.83
C ALA A 332 5.04 -10.36 -28.77
N ARG A 333 5.48 -11.41 -29.48
CA ARG A 333 4.81 -12.73 -29.42
C ARG A 333 4.95 -13.40 -28.05
N ALA A 334 6.10 -13.25 -27.39
CA ALA A 334 6.38 -13.91 -26.12
C ALA A 334 5.81 -13.16 -24.90
N THR A 335 5.88 -11.82 -24.90
CA THR A 335 5.53 -10.98 -23.75
C THR A 335 4.24 -10.20 -23.93
N GLY A 336 3.77 -10.05 -25.17
CA GLY A 336 2.66 -9.15 -25.51
C GLY A 336 3.05 -7.67 -25.50
N LEU A 337 4.32 -7.31 -25.27
CA LEU A 337 4.81 -5.93 -25.28
C LEU A 337 5.25 -5.52 -26.68
N ARG A 338 4.77 -4.36 -27.12
CA ARG A 338 5.21 -3.73 -28.38
C ARG A 338 6.21 -2.65 -28.02
N LEU A 339 7.32 -2.61 -28.75
CA LEU A 339 8.39 -1.63 -28.55
C LEU A 339 8.41 -0.66 -29.73
N PRO A 340 8.60 0.65 -29.51
CA PRO A 340 8.63 1.65 -30.58
C PRO A 340 9.88 1.48 -31.44
N ASP A 341 9.80 1.84 -32.71
CA ASP A 341 10.96 1.86 -33.58
C ASP A 341 12.04 2.80 -33.01
N LEU A 342 13.30 2.35 -33.05
CA LEU A 342 14.43 3.19 -32.64
C LEU A 342 14.92 3.97 -33.86
N PRO A 343 15.31 5.25 -33.70
CA PRO A 343 16.01 5.99 -34.75
C PRO A 343 17.24 5.21 -35.26
N ARG A 344 17.54 5.35 -36.55
CA ARG A 344 18.59 4.53 -37.22
C ARG A 344 20.00 4.82 -36.72
N ASP A 345 20.17 6.01 -36.19
CA ASP A 345 21.38 6.60 -35.63
C ASP A 345 21.55 6.28 -34.14
N TRP A 346 20.60 5.56 -33.52
CA TRP A 346 20.70 5.13 -32.13
C TRP A 346 21.28 3.72 -32.05
N GLU A 347 22.28 3.56 -31.18
CA GLU A 347 22.96 2.29 -30.96
C GLU A 347 22.36 1.57 -29.75
N LEU A 348 21.85 0.36 -29.97
CA LEU A 348 21.37 -0.50 -28.89
C LEU A 348 22.55 -1.18 -28.20
N LYS A 349 22.70 -0.96 -26.89
CA LYS A 349 23.74 -1.60 -26.07
C LYS A 349 23.24 -2.88 -25.42
N ASP A 350 22.00 -2.88 -24.93
CA ASP A 350 21.47 -4.04 -24.22
C ASP A 350 19.94 -4.11 -24.29
N VAL A 351 19.42 -5.33 -24.22
CA VAL A 351 17.98 -5.65 -24.20
C VAL A 351 17.72 -6.65 -23.11
N GLN A 352 16.81 -6.32 -22.20
CA GLN A 352 16.48 -7.20 -21.08
C GLN A 352 14.98 -7.25 -20.83
N VAL A 353 14.50 -8.45 -20.50
CA VAL A 353 13.14 -8.68 -20.02
C VAL A 353 13.19 -8.73 -18.49
N PHE A 354 12.43 -7.87 -17.82
CA PHE A 354 12.37 -7.78 -16.37
C PHE A 354 10.98 -8.14 -15.84
N PRO A 355 10.88 -8.92 -14.75
CA PRO A 355 9.67 -8.92 -13.95
C PRO A 355 9.53 -7.58 -13.22
N SER A 356 8.34 -7.00 -13.22
CA SER A 356 7.98 -5.79 -12.47
C SER A 356 6.65 -6.01 -11.75
N ASP A 357 6.31 -5.15 -10.79
CA ASP A 357 4.99 -5.14 -10.15
C ASP A 357 3.87 -4.81 -11.17
N LEU A 358 4.23 -4.24 -12.32
CA LEU A 358 3.37 -3.97 -13.48
C LEU A 358 3.30 -5.14 -14.49
N GLY A 359 3.86 -6.30 -14.14
CA GLY A 359 3.93 -7.48 -14.99
C GLY A 359 5.27 -7.61 -15.72
N ILE A 360 5.29 -8.35 -16.83
CA ILE A 360 6.50 -8.45 -17.66
C ILE A 360 6.78 -7.08 -18.26
N SER A 361 8.03 -6.65 -18.18
CA SER A 361 8.52 -5.40 -18.75
C SER A 361 9.78 -5.67 -19.58
N VAL A 362 10.11 -4.74 -20.47
CA VAL A 362 11.34 -4.78 -21.27
C VAL A 362 12.07 -3.47 -21.11
N ALA A 363 13.38 -3.54 -20.92
CA ALA A 363 14.25 -2.37 -20.93
C ALA A 363 15.29 -2.49 -22.03
N LEU A 364 15.48 -1.38 -22.74
CA LEU A 364 16.52 -1.20 -23.74
C LEU A 364 17.51 -0.18 -23.19
N MET A 365 18.79 -0.49 -23.27
CA MET A 365 19.86 0.49 -23.01
C MET A 365 20.38 0.99 -24.35
N ILE A 366 20.33 2.30 -24.56
CA ILE A 366 20.53 2.92 -25.87
C ILE A 366 21.50 4.09 -25.73
N VAL A 367 22.36 4.24 -26.74
CA VAL A 367 23.21 5.41 -26.93
C VAL A 367 22.72 6.15 -28.18
N THR A 368 22.35 7.41 -28.01
CA THR A 368 21.92 8.28 -29.12
C THR A 368 23.10 8.74 -29.97
N GLU A 369 22.86 9.34 -31.15
CA GLU A 369 23.93 9.89 -32.01
C GLU A 369 24.83 10.90 -31.28
N SER A 370 24.25 11.71 -30.38
CA SER A 370 24.99 12.69 -29.56
C SER A 370 25.81 12.06 -28.43
N GLY A 371 25.78 10.73 -28.27
CA GLY A 371 26.43 10.00 -27.20
C GLY A 371 25.65 10.01 -25.88
N ASP A 372 24.38 10.41 -25.90
CA ASP A 372 23.55 10.39 -24.69
C ASP A 372 23.15 8.95 -24.35
N GLU A 373 23.44 8.51 -23.13
CA GLU A 373 23.02 7.21 -22.59
C GLU A 373 21.62 7.31 -21.96
N VAL A 374 20.68 6.54 -22.51
CA VAL A 374 19.29 6.49 -22.05
C VAL A 374 18.79 5.06 -21.96
N SER A 375 17.86 4.81 -21.04
CA SER A 375 17.11 3.56 -20.99
C SER A 375 15.66 3.78 -21.37
N LEU A 376 15.17 2.97 -22.31
CA LEU A 376 13.76 2.88 -22.65
C LEU A 376 13.15 1.70 -21.90
N PHE A 377 12.21 1.98 -21.01
CA PHE A 377 11.40 1.01 -20.29
C PHE A 377 10.02 0.88 -20.96
N ALA A 378 9.52 -0.35 -21.11
CA ALA A 378 8.22 -0.64 -21.70
C ALA A 378 7.44 -1.68 -20.88
N THR A 379 6.17 -1.40 -20.61
CA THR A 379 5.22 -2.34 -20.02
C THR A 379 3.80 -2.10 -20.56
N ARG A 380 2.82 -2.88 -20.12
CA ARG A 380 1.41 -2.73 -20.49
C ARG A 380 0.78 -1.56 -19.74
N ALA A 381 0.07 -0.69 -20.46
CA ALA A 381 -0.71 0.39 -19.87
C ALA A 381 -1.98 -0.17 -19.21
N GLU A 382 -2.27 0.23 -17.96
CA GLU A 382 -3.49 -0.17 -17.24
C GLU A 382 -4.70 0.70 -17.59
N THR A 383 -4.48 1.96 -18.01
CA THR A 383 -5.53 2.89 -18.44
C THR A 383 -4.96 3.86 -19.47
N PRO A 384 -5.47 3.92 -20.73
CA PRO A 384 -4.92 4.81 -21.75
C PRO A 384 -5.20 6.28 -21.40
N ALA A 385 -4.17 7.05 -21.06
CA ALA A 385 -4.26 8.49 -20.85
C ALA A 385 -3.03 9.24 -21.43
N GLU A 386 -3.36 10.23 -22.26
CA GLU A 386 -2.55 11.30 -22.88
C GLU A 386 -1.26 10.91 -23.66
N LYS A 387 -1.21 11.37 -24.93
CA LYS A 387 -0.15 11.11 -25.91
C LYS A 387 1.12 11.96 -25.73
N LEU A 388 1.11 12.94 -24.83
CA LEU A 388 2.22 13.88 -24.67
C LEU A 388 3.09 13.44 -23.49
N PRO A 389 4.42 13.39 -23.66
CA PRO A 389 5.29 12.88 -22.62
C PRO A 389 5.25 13.77 -21.36
N LEU A 390 4.87 13.18 -20.23
CA LEU A 390 4.93 13.81 -18.92
C LEU A 390 6.35 13.72 -18.37
N LEU A 391 6.83 14.81 -17.79
CA LEU A 391 8.19 14.91 -17.28
C LEU A 391 8.22 14.84 -15.75
N GLU A 392 9.02 13.93 -15.21
CA GLU A 392 9.33 13.89 -13.77
C GLU A 392 10.85 13.95 -13.55
N ARG A 393 11.25 14.72 -12.54
CA ARG A 393 12.65 14.79 -12.09
C ARG A 393 12.78 14.20 -10.69
N ARG A 394 13.54 13.12 -10.58
CA ARG A 394 13.91 12.47 -9.31
C ARG A 394 15.41 12.52 -9.15
N GLU A 395 15.88 13.13 -8.07
CA GLU A 395 17.31 13.32 -7.76
C GLU A 395 18.12 13.99 -8.90
N ARG A 396 19.01 13.23 -9.56
CA ARG A 396 19.91 13.65 -10.66
C ARG A 396 19.47 13.14 -12.05
N ARG A 397 18.32 12.47 -12.15
CA ARG A 397 17.85 11.84 -13.38
C ARG A 397 16.56 12.49 -13.86
N SER A 398 16.46 12.62 -15.19
CA SER A 398 15.26 13.09 -15.85
C SER A 398 14.56 11.91 -16.51
N MET A 399 13.24 11.88 -16.40
CA MET A 399 12.43 10.83 -16.98
C MET A 399 11.24 11.44 -17.72
N ALA A 400 10.99 10.92 -18.92
CA ALA A 400 9.83 11.26 -19.71
C ALA A 400 8.98 10.00 -19.89
N TYR A 401 7.68 10.10 -19.63
CA TYR A 401 6.73 9.00 -19.72
C TYR A 401 5.61 9.32 -20.70
N TRP A 402 5.24 8.35 -21.53
CA TRP A 402 4.10 8.47 -22.43
C TRP A 402 3.42 7.10 -22.62
N GLU A 403 2.18 7.13 -23.07
CA GLU A 403 1.43 5.93 -23.42
C GLU A 403 1.06 5.92 -24.90
N GLU A 404 1.20 4.75 -25.53
CA GLU A 404 0.78 4.52 -26.91
C GLU A 404 -0.07 3.24 -27.00
N GLY A 405 -1.36 3.42 -27.27
CA GLY A 405 -2.30 2.31 -27.38
C GLY A 405 -2.46 1.56 -26.04
N SER A 406 -1.89 0.36 -25.96
CA SER A 406 -1.93 -0.50 -24.77
C SER A 406 -0.57 -0.61 -24.06
N MET A 407 0.40 0.23 -24.45
CA MET A 407 1.76 0.21 -23.93
C MET A 407 2.05 1.52 -23.20
N ALA A 408 2.84 1.41 -22.14
CA ALA A 408 3.37 2.52 -21.36
C ALA A 408 4.89 2.50 -21.46
N TYR A 409 5.48 3.67 -21.75
CA TYR A 409 6.91 3.83 -21.98
C TYR A 409 7.53 4.90 -21.10
N ALA A 410 8.77 4.66 -20.67
CA ALA A 410 9.60 5.63 -19.96
C ALA A 410 10.94 5.73 -20.65
N LEU A 411 11.39 6.95 -20.93
CA LEU A 411 12.77 7.23 -21.27
C LEU A 411 13.46 7.86 -20.06
N THR A 412 14.51 7.23 -19.56
CA THR A 412 15.26 7.67 -18.38
C THR A 412 16.72 7.92 -18.72
N GLY A 413 17.30 9.01 -18.24
CA GLY A 413 18.73 9.30 -18.37
C GLY A 413 19.25 10.32 -17.38
N GLU A 414 20.58 10.34 -17.18
CA GLU A 414 21.29 11.38 -16.40
C GLU A 414 21.53 12.64 -17.25
N LEU A 415 20.46 13.15 -17.87
CA LEU A 415 20.47 14.28 -18.80
C LEU A 415 19.54 15.39 -18.30
N ALA A 416 19.66 16.58 -18.91
CA ALA A 416 18.72 17.67 -18.66
C ALA A 416 17.30 17.27 -19.07
N SER A 417 16.30 17.74 -18.32
CA SER A 417 14.89 17.39 -18.53
C SER A 417 14.40 17.71 -19.95
N GLU A 418 14.77 18.87 -20.48
CA GLU A 418 14.48 19.28 -21.86
C GLU A 418 15.03 18.30 -22.90
N ARG A 419 16.22 17.73 -22.65
CA ARG A 419 16.87 16.77 -23.54
C ARG A 419 16.13 15.42 -23.53
N VAL A 420 15.78 14.90 -22.35
CA VAL A 420 15.02 13.65 -22.22
C VAL A 420 13.64 13.78 -22.86
N LEU A 421 12.98 14.93 -22.68
CA LEU A 421 11.67 15.19 -23.29
C LEU A 421 11.74 15.23 -24.83
N ALA A 422 12.79 15.84 -25.39
CA ALA A 422 13.00 15.87 -26.83
C ALA A 422 13.20 14.46 -27.42
N LEU A 423 14.05 13.65 -26.78
CA LEU A 423 14.29 12.26 -27.19
C LEU A 423 13.03 11.39 -27.05
N ALA A 424 12.26 11.56 -25.97
CA ALA A 424 11.00 10.84 -25.79
C ALA A 424 9.94 11.26 -26.83
N SER A 425 9.90 12.54 -27.20
CA SER A 425 9.01 13.03 -28.26
C SER A 425 9.37 12.46 -29.63
N GLU A 426 10.67 12.28 -29.90
CA GLU A 426 11.15 11.62 -31.12
C GLU A 426 10.71 10.16 -31.20
N LEU A 427 10.76 9.43 -30.08
CA LEU A 427 10.25 8.06 -29.99
C LEU A 427 8.72 7.99 -30.10
N ALA A 428 8.00 8.88 -29.42
CA ALA A 428 6.52 8.91 -29.42
C ALA A 428 5.92 9.38 -30.76
N GLY A 429 6.69 10.14 -31.55
CA GLY A 429 6.26 10.67 -32.85
C GLY A 429 6.42 9.72 -34.03
N GLN A 430 7.08 8.56 -33.85
CA GLN A 430 7.31 7.59 -34.91
C GLN A 430 6.20 6.52 -34.92
N PRO A 431 5.38 6.40 -35.97
CA PRO A 431 4.36 5.37 -36.05
C PRO A 431 5.02 3.99 -36.13
N ALA A 432 4.69 3.09 -35.20
CA ALA A 432 5.12 1.69 -35.24
C ALA A 432 4.66 1.08 -36.58
N ARG A 433 5.61 0.72 -37.46
CA ARG A 433 5.26 0.00 -38.69
C ARG A 433 4.86 -1.42 -38.31
N SER A 434 3.62 -1.77 -38.63
CA SER A 434 2.96 -3.06 -38.37
C SER A 434 3.70 -4.26 -38.96
#